data_AF-A0A2V8VKS6-F1
#
_entry.id   AF-A0A2V8VKS6-F1
#
_cell.length_a   1.000
_cell.length_b   1.000
_cell.length_c   1.000
_cell.angle_alpha   90.00
_cell.angle_beta   90.00
_cell.angle_gamma   90.00
#
_symmetry.space_group_name_H-M   'P 1'
#
loop_
_entity.id
_entity.type
_entity.pdbx_description
1 polymer ?
#
loop_
_entity_poly.entity_id
_entity_poly.type
_entity_poly.pdbx_seq_one_letter_code
_entity_poly.pdbx_strand_id
1 'polypeptide(L)' 'MRRPILYFLYLLYIVETGVFLALVPWSLLWVHSYFAQVPPLRPFLLSGFVRGCISALGVLQIGMGAVDFLAFCRALKSS' A
#
# COMPACT_ATOMS: atom_id res chain seq x y z
N MET A 1 -12.99 25.04 -0.93
CA MET A 1 -12.54 23.65 -0.68
C MET A 1 -13.64 22.70 -1.17
N ARG A 2 -13.57 22.19 -2.42
CA ARG A 2 -14.82 21.76 -3.09
C ARG A 2 -15.21 20.28 -3.04
N ARG A 3 -14.42 19.31 -2.54
CA ARG A 3 -14.88 17.90 -2.45
C ARG A 3 -14.22 17.10 -1.31
N PRO A 4 -14.70 17.20 -0.06
CA PRO A 4 -14.15 16.43 1.08
C PRO A 4 -14.26 14.91 0.89
N ILE A 5 -15.29 14.46 0.15
CA ILE A 5 -15.49 13.05 -0.21
C ILE A 5 -14.33 12.47 -1.01
N LEU A 6 -13.77 13.22 -1.97
CA LEU A 6 -12.63 12.74 -2.77
C LEU A 6 -11.38 12.57 -1.91
N TYR A 7 -11.19 13.43 -0.93
CA TYR A 7 -10.05 13.35 -0.01
C TYR A 7 -10.16 12.13 0.90
N PHE A 8 -11.36 11.84 1.39
CA PHE A 8 -11.62 10.65 2.19
C PHE A 8 -11.44 9.36 1.37
N LEU A 9 -11.93 9.32 0.13
CA LEU A 9 -11.72 8.18 -0.78
C LEU A 9 -10.24 7.96 -1.12
N TYR A 10 -9.50 9.04 -1.36
CA TYR A 10 -8.05 8.98 -1.56
C TYR A 10 -7.34 8.39 -0.32
N LEU A 11 -7.71 8.83 0.88
CA LEU A 11 -7.13 8.33 2.11
C LEU A 11 -7.47 6.85 2.36
N LEU A 12 -8.71 6.45 2.12
CA LEU A 12 -9.12 5.06 2.22
C LEU A 12 -8.32 4.20 1.23
N TYR A 13 -8.23 4.64 -0.01
CA TYR A 13 -7.52 3.94 -1.07
C TYR A 13 -6.04 3.75 -0.74
N ILE A 14 -5.34 4.80 -0.29
CA ILE A 14 -3.90 4.73 -0.01
C ILE A 14 -3.58 3.80 1.18
N VAL A 15 -4.45 3.79 2.20
CA VAL A 15 -4.31 2.89 3.34
C VAL A 15 -4.63 1.46 2.93
N GLU A 16 -5.72 1.24 2.20
CA GLU A 16 -6.11 -0.08 1.73
C GLU A 16 -5.04 -0.70 0.83
N THR A 17 -4.57 0.03 -0.18
CA THR A 17 -3.49 -0.46 -1.06
C THR A 17 -2.17 -0.65 -0.32
N GLY A 18 -1.82 0.24 0.62
CA GLY A 18 -0.63 0.10 1.43
C GLY A 18 -0.65 -1.15 2.32
N VAL A 19 -1.78 -1.41 2.98
CA VAL A 19 -2.00 -2.63 3.78
C VAL A 19 -2.00 -3.87 2.88
N PHE A 20 -2.63 -3.80 1.72
CA PHE A 20 -2.65 -4.88 0.75
C PHE A 20 -1.22 -5.24 0.29
N LEU A 21 -0.42 -4.24 -0.09
CA LEU A 21 0.99 -4.41 -0.47
C LEU A 21 1.85 -4.96 0.67
N ALA A 22 1.56 -4.58 1.92
CA ALA A 22 2.28 -5.09 3.08
C ALA A 22 1.95 -6.55 3.42
N LEU A 23 0.69 -6.97 3.26
CA LEU A 23 0.22 -8.28 3.71
C LEU A 23 0.20 -9.36 2.62
N VAL A 24 -0.16 -8.99 1.39
CA VAL A 24 -0.28 -9.92 0.26
C VAL A 24 0.97 -10.76 0.03
N PRO A 25 2.21 -10.21 -0.03
CA PRO A 25 3.41 -11.00 -0.29
C PRO A 25 3.69 -12.10 0.76
N TRP A 26 3.09 -12.01 1.95
CA TRP A 26 3.20 -12.99 3.03
C TRP A 26 2.03 -13.96 3.08
N SER A 27 0.98 -13.71 2.30
CA SER A 27 -0.21 -14.54 2.26
C SER A 27 -0.07 -15.74 1.31
N LEU A 28 -0.90 -16.76 1.52
CA LEU A 28 -1.04 -17.88 0.59
C LEU A 28 -1.53 -17.43 -0.80
N LEU A 29 -2.24 -16.30 -0.88
CA LEU A 29 -2.70 -15.73 -2.14
C LEU A 29 -1.52 -15.38 -3.05
N TRP A 30 -0.39 -14.90 -2.51
CA TRP A 30 0.81 -14.59 -3.29
C TRP A 30 1.49 -15.84 -3.86
N VAL A 31 1.49 -16.93 -3.09
CA VAL A 31 2.10 -18.21 -3.50
C VAL A 31 1.30 -18.86 -4.64
N HIS A 32 -0.02 -18.69 -4.65
CA HIS A 32 -0.92 -19.20 -5.68
C HIS A 32 -1.28 -18.18 -6.76
N SER A 33 -0.72 -16.96 -6.68
CA SER A 33 -0.98 -15.89 -7.64
C SER A 33 -0.56 -16.27 -9.05
N TYR A 34 -1.23 -15.68 -10.04
CA TYR A 34 -0.89 -15.84 -11.46
C TYR A 34 0.61 -15.65 -11.74
N PHE A 35 1.23 -14.66 -11.10
CA PHE A 35 2.68 -14.40 -11.24
C PHE A 35 3.58 -15.50 -10.68
N ALA A 36 3.15 -16.19 -9.62
CA ALA A 36 3.89 -17.31 -9.05
C ALA A 36 3.74 -18.60 -9.88
N GLN A 37 2.80 -18.64 -10.83
CA GLN A 37 2.65 -19.75 -11.78
C GLN A 37 3.62 -19.63 -12.97
N VAL A 38 4.26 -18.46 -13.15
CA VAL A 38 5.28 -18.25 -14.18
C VAL A 38 6.62 -18.83 -13.70
N PRO A 39 7.11 -19.95 -14.27
CA PRO A 39 8.26 -20.70 -13.74
C PRO A 39 9.55 -19.88 -13.51
N PRO A 40 9.98 -19.00 -14.44
CA PRO A 40 11.20 -18.22 -14.23
C PRO A 40 11.07 -17.11 -13.18
N LEU A 41 9.85 -16.58 -12.96
CA LEU A 41 9.61 -15.48 -12.03
C LEU A 41 9.30 -15.96 -10.61
N ARG A 42 8.83 -17.20 -10.47
CA ARG A 42 8.49 -17.83 -9.19
C ARG A 42 9.60 -17.73 -8.13
N PRO A 43 10.86 -18.14 -8.38
CA PRO A 43 11.90 -18.06 -7.34
C PRO A 43 12.23 -16.61 -6.95
N PHE A 44 12.11 -15.67 -7.90
CA PHE A 44 12.36 -14.25 -7.64
C PHE A 44 11.23 -13.63 -6.80
N LEU A 45 9.97 -13.84 -7.17
CA LEU A 45 8.78 -13.35 -6.46
C LEU A 45 8.57 -13.99 -5.08
N LEU A 46 8.99 -15.26 -4.91
CA LEU A 46 8.93 -15.94 -3.63
C LEU A 46 10.16 -15.67 -2.75
N SER A 47 11.18 -14.98 -3.27
CA SER A 47 12.34 -14.59 -2.46
C SER A 47 11.95 -13.62 -1.34
N GLY A 48 12.56 -13.78 -0.17
CA GLY A 48 12.34 -12.88 0.96
C GLY A 48 12.69 -11.42 0.64
N PHE A 49 13.65 -11.20 -0.26
CA PHE A 49 14.05 -9.86 -0.71
C PHE A 49 12.90 -9.15 -1.44
N VAL A 50 12.33 -9.77 -2.48
CA VAL A 50 11.25 -9.15 -3.26
C VAL A 50 10.01 -8.92 -2.41
N ARG A 51 9.65 -9.90 -1.57
CA ARG A 51 8.53 -9.75 -0.61
C ARG A 51 8.77 -8.60 0.36
N GLY A 52 10.00 -8.47 0.85
CA GLY A 52 10.43 -7.36 1.70
C GLY A 52 10.33 -6.01 0.99
N CYS A 53 10.81 -5.91 -0.26
CA CYS A 53 10.70 -4.69 -1.07
C CYS A 53 9.24 -4.27 -1.30
N ILE A 54 8.37 -5.22 -1.67
CA ILE A 54 6.94 -4.96 -1.89
C ILE A 54 6.28 -4.49 -0.58
N SER A 55 6.62 -5.14 0.53
CA SER A 55 6.09 -4.76 1.84
C SER A 55 6.57 -3.37 2.27
N ALA A 56 7.84 -3.06 2.03
CA ALA A 56 8.43 -1.75 2.31
C ALA A 56 7.76 -0.65 1.49
N LEU A 57 7.43 -0.92 0.22
CA LEU A 57 6.63 0.00 -0.60
C LEU A 57 5.23 0.23 0.01
N GLY A 58 4.56 -0.83 0.46
CA GLY A 58 3.27 -0.71 1.16
C GLY A 58 3.35 0.16 2.41
N VAL A 59 4.38 -0.04 3.24
CA VAL A 59 4.62 0.76 4.46
C VAL A 59 4.90 2.23 4.11
N LEU A 60 5.71 2.49 3.08
CA LEU A 60 5.96 3.86 2.60
C LEU A 60 4.67 4.53 2.12
N GLN A 61 3.81 3.80 1.43
CA GLN A 61 2.51 4.29 0.97
C GLN A 61 1.61 4.72 2.14
N ILE A 62 1.54 3.90 3.19
CA ILE A 62 0.80 4.22 4.43
C ILE A 62 1.41 5.46 5.10
N GLY A 63 2.74 5.54 5.18
CA GLY A 63 3.44 6.68 5.75
C GLY A 63 3.14 8.00 5.03
N MET A 64 3.14 7.99 3.69
CA MET A 64 2.75 9.15 2.88
C MET A 64 1.29 9.55 3.13
N GLY A 65 0.36 8.58 3.14
CA GLY A 65 -1.04 8.84 3.45
C GLY A 65 -1.26 9.47 4.83
N ALA A 66 -0.48 9.04 5.84
CA ALA A 66 -0.54 9.62 7.18
C ALA A 66 -0.04 11.08 7.22
N VAL A 67 1.02 11.39 6.47
CA VAL A 67 1.55 12.76 6.36
C VAL A 67 0.54 13.68 5.66
N ASP A 68 -0.05 13.23 4.55
CA ASP A 68 -1.10 13.97 3.83
C ASP A 68 -2.31 14.25 4.74
N PHE A 69 -2.74 13.24 5.52
CA PHE A 69 -3.82 13.40 6.49
C PHE A 69 -3.50 14.42 7.59
N LEU A 70 -2.30 14.36 8.15
CA LEU A 70 -1.83 15.32 9.15
C LEU A 70 -1.78 16.75 8.58
N ALA A 71 -1.32 16.90 7.34
CA ALA A 71 -1.31 18.20 6.66
C ALA A 71 -2.73 18.75 6.46
N PHE A 72 -3.68 17.89 6.07
CA PHE A 72 -5.08 18.26 5.96
C PHE A 72 -5.70 18.68 7.30
N CYS A 73 -5.49 17.89 8.36
CA CYS A 73 -5.96 18.24 9.71
C CYS A 73 -5.38 19.56 10.22
N ARG A 74 -4.10 19.83 9.93
CA ARG A 74 -3.46 21.13 10.25
C ARG A 74 -4.09 22.28 9.47
N ALA A 75 -4.39 22.08 8.19
CA ALA A 75 -5.05 23.09 7.37
C ALA A 75 -6.47 23.42 7.88
N LEU A 76 -7.20 22.44 8.41
CA LEU A 76 -8.51 22.67 9.03
C LEU A 76 -8.43 23.41 10.37
N LYS A 77 -7.37 23.20 11.16
CA LYS A 77 -7.20 23.84 12.48
C LYS A 77 -6.76 25.31 12.40
N SER A 78 -6.25 25.75 11.25
CA SER A 78 -5.75 27.11 11.02
C SER A 78 -6.80 28.08 10.45
N SER A 79 -8.03 27.62 10.23
CA SER A 79 -9.16 28.43 9.75
C SER A 79 -10.22 28.57 10.83
#